data_AF-A0A7K0U304-F1
#
_entry.id   AF-A0A7K0U304-F1
#
_cell.length_a   1.000
_cell.length_b   1.000
_cell.length_c   1.000
_cell.angle_alpha   90.00
_cell.angle_beta   90.00
_cell.angle_gamma   90.00
#
_symmetry.space_group_name_H-M   'P 1'
#
loop_
_entity.id
_entity.type
_entity.pdbx_description
1 polymer ?
#
loop_
_entity_poly.entity_id
_entity_poly.type
_entity_poly.pdbx_seq_one_letter_code
_entity_poly.pdbx_strand_id
1 'polypeptide(L)'
;MKIRTYLMITGAFAVLVPLAACGGSSKSSSTTVAGESSATTVAGESSATTAVDIKPRDNDYCSKVKEYNLKADALTGAMSSTNVAEVKAAFETMQVMIHDLDNDPPSEIADAVHTMREASDEIITIFQKYDYDFTKLAGAPEYVKLAETMDGSAISEANEKLDAYSTGVCGLPPDTTLAS
;
A
#
# COMPACT_ATOMS: atom_id res chain seq x y z
N MET A 1 -25.12 14.77 10.62
CA MET A 1 -25.00 16.09 9.99
C MET A 1 -24.13 15.91 8.75
N LYS A 2 -24.70 16.09 7.55
CA LYS A 2 -24.04 15.91 6.25
C LYS A 2 -23.32 17.19 5.88
N ILE A 3 -22.03 17.14 5.60
CA ILE A 3 -21.35 18.14 4.77
C ILE A 3 -20.53 17.36 3.73
N ARG A 4 -21.07 17.34 2.52
CA ARG A 4 -20.42 16.92 1.27
C ARG A 4 -20.06 18.20 0.50
N THR A 5 -19.16 18.08 -0.48
CA THR A 5 -18.82 19.05 -1.57
C THR A 5 -17.82 20.14 -1.14
N TYR A 6 -16.71 20.48 -1.82
CA TYR A 6 -16.21 20.43 -3.21
C TYR A 6 -14.66 20.25 -3.16
N LEU A 7 -13.93 19.69 -4.13
CA LEU A 7 -13.69 20.22 -5.47
C LEU A 7 -12.90 19.17 -6.29
N MET A 8 -13.56 18.41 -7.17
CA MET A 8 -12.89 17.58 -8.17
C MET A 8 -12.76 18.36 -9.46
N ILE A 9 -11.51 18.61 -9.87
CA ILE A 9 -11.15 19.03 -11.22
C ILE A 9 -11.28 17.80 -12.11
N THR A 10 -12.24 17.85 -13.01
CA THR A 10 -12.44 16.87 -14.09
C THR A 10 -11.24 16.85 -15.02
N GLY A 11 -10.38 15.84 -14.91
CA GLY A 11 -9.38 15.46 -15.90
C GLY A 11 -9.69 14.07 -16.44
N ALA A 12 -10.47 14.02 -17.52
CA ALA A 12 -10.77 12.78 -18.24
C ALA A 12 -9.54 12.32 -19.02
N PHE A 13 -8.95 11.17 -18.63
CA PHE A 13 -8.15 10.35 -19.54
C PHE A 13 -8.60 8.89 -19.41
N ALA A 14 -9.46 8.50 -20.35
CA ALA A 14 -9.79 7.11 -20.60
C ALA A 14 -8.71 6.50 -21.49
N VAL A 15 -7.97 5.51 -20.98
CA VAL A 15 -7.21 4.58 -21.81
C VAL A 15 -7.72 3.17 -21.52
N LEU A 16 -8.63 2.72 -22.39
CA LEU A 16 -9.12 1.35 -22.48
C LEU A 16 -8.07 0.49 -23.20
N VAL A 17 -7.45 -0.46 -22.50
CA VAL A 17 -6.74 -1.58 -23.13
C VAL A 17 -7.56 -2.86 -22.89
N PRO A 18 -8.27 -3.39 -23.91
CA PRO A 18 -8.90 -4.70 -23.76
C PRO A 18 -7.85 -5.81 -23.92
N LEU A 19 -7.56 -6.53 -22.83
CA LEU A 19 -6.98 -7.87 -22.93
C LEU A 19 -8.07 -8.84 -23.41
N ALA A 20 -7.90 -9.35 -24.62
CA ALA A 20 -8.75 -10.40 -25.17
C ALA A 20 -8.43 -11.75 -24.48
N ALA A 21 -9.35 -12.23 -23.66
CA ALA A 21 -9.37 -13.58 -23.12
C ALA A 21 -10.80 -14.16 -23.21
N CYS A 22 -11.03 -15.05 -24.19
CA CYS A 22 -12.05 -16.11 -24.33
C CYS A 22 -12.01 -16.56 -25.80
N GLY A 23 -12.03 -17.81 -26.23
CA GLY A 23 -12.67 -19.01 -25.69
C GLY A 23 -13.57 -19.62 -26.79
N GLY A 24 -13.34 -20.88 -27.19
CA GLY A 24 -14.40 -21.79 -27.66
C GLY A 24 -14.56 -22.12 -29.15
N SER A 25 -14.19 -23.37 -29.50
CA SER A 25 -14.97 -24.38 -30.24
C SER A 25 -14.98 -24.49 -31.79
N SER A 26 -14.37 -25.60 -32.24
CA SER A 26 -14.86 -26.64 -33.18
C SER A 26 -15.09 -26.34 -34.68
N LYS A 27 -14.15 -26.82 -35.53
CA LYS A 27 -14.50 -27.43 -36.83
C LYS A 27 -13.46 -28.46 -37.28
N SER A 28 -13.95 -29.68 -37.50
CA SER A 28 -13.22 -30.85 -37.98
C SER A 28 -12.81 -30.68 -39.45
N SER A 29 -11.56 -30.99 -39.79
CA SER A 29 -11.13 -31.45 -41.12
C SER A 29 -9.77 -32.14 -41.01
N SER A 30 -9.77 -33.41 -41.41
CA SER A 30 -8.66 -34.36 -41.40
C SER A 30 -7.53 -33.97 -42.37
N THR A 31 -6.28 -34.03 -41.90
CA THR A 31 -5.15 -34.47 -42.72
C THR A 31 -4.13 -35.18 -41.83
N THR A 32 -3.94 -36.47 -42.11
CA THR A 32 -2.89 -37.33 -41.57
C THR A 32 -1.54 -36.90 -42.13
N VAL A 33 -0.56 -36.64 -41.26
CA VAL A 33 0.86 -36.80 -41.59
C VAL A 33 1.59 -37.35 -40.37
N ALA A 34 2.04 -38.59 -40.52
CA ALA A 34 3.02 -39.22 -39.67
C ALA A 34 4.38 -38.55 -39.89
N GLY A 35 5.12 -38.28 -38.80
CA GLY A 35 6.42 -37.65 -38.88
C GLY A 35 7.11 -37.53 -37.53
N GLU A 36 7.70 -38.66 -37.12
CA GLU A 36 9.01 -38.78 -36.47
C GLU A 36 9.33 -38.02 -35.16
N SER A 37 9.66 -38.82 -34.14
CA SER A 37 10.24 -38.44 -32.86
C SER A 37 11.53 -37.63 -32.98
N SER A 38 11.59 -36.50 -32.29
CA SER A 38 12.73 -36.11 -31.44
C SER A 38 12.32 -34.90 -30.60
N ALA A 39 11.87 -35.16 -29.37
CA ALA A 39 11.59 -34.14 -28.38
C ALA A 39 12.89 -33.73 -27.68
N THR A 40 13.42 -32.56 -28.03
CA THR A 40 14.29 -31.80 -27.15
C THR A 40 13.38 -30.90 -26.31
N THR A 41 13.18 -31.29 -25.05
CA THR A 41 12.44 -30.51 -24.06
C THR A 41 13.30 -29.32 -23.63
N VAL A 42 13.13 -28.17 -24.30
CA VAL A 42 13.57 -26.89 -23.73
C VAL A 42 12.61 -26.55 -22.59
N ALA A 43 13.17 -26.47 -21.38
CA ALA A 43 12.50 -25.99 -20.19
C ALA A 43 11.98 -24.57 -20.44
N GLY A 44 10.70 -24.48 -20.75
CA GLY A 44 9.95 -23.23 -20.69
C GLY A 44 9.61 -22.97 -19.24
N GLU A 45 10.28 -21.97 -18.68
CA GLU A 45 10.00 -21.34 -17.39
C GLU A 45 8.55 -20.82 -17.40
N SER A 46 7.63 -21.72 -17.05
CA SER A 46 6.24 -21.37 -16.81
C SER A 46 6.20 -20.82 -15.39
N SER A 47 6.31 -19.50 -15.29
CA SER A 47 5.88 -18.74 -14.12
C SER A 47 4.40 -19.03 -13.89
N ALA A 48 4.15 -20.11 -13.15
CA ALA A 48 2.86 -20.42 -12.59
C ALA A 48 2.59 -19.34 -11.54
N THR A 49 1.85 -18.30 -11.94
CA THR A 49 1.12 -17.44 -11.02
C THR A 49 0.08 -18.32 -10.33
N THR A 50 0.52 -19.02 -9.28
CA THR A 50 -0.36 -19.76 -8.40
C THR A 50 -1.16 -18.70 -7.68
N ALA A 51 -2.40 -18.47 -8.12
CA ALA A 51 -3.35 -17.66 -7.38
C ALA A 51 -3.51 -18.31 -6.01
N VAL A 52 -2.82 -17.76 -5.02
CA VAL A 52 -2.95 -18.21 -3.63
C VAL A 52 -4.38 -17.86 -3.23
N ASP A 53 -5.17 -18.89 -2.90
CA ASP A 53 -6.47 -18.73 -2.26
C ASP A 53 -6.22 -18.17 -0.85
N ILE A 54 -6.01 -16.86 -0.76
CA ILE A 54 -5.76 -16.19 0.51
C ILE A 54 -7.12 -15.98 1.17
N LYS A 55 -7.50 -16.93 2.01
CA LYS A 55 -8.55 -16.72 3.00
C LYS A 55 -8.05 -15.77 4.09
N PRO A 56 -8.93 -14.92 4.65
CA PRO A 56 -8.58 -14.09 5.80
C PRO A 56 -7.96 -14.94 6.91
N ARG A 57 -6.79 -14.54 7.38
CA ARG A 57 -6.09 -15.13 8.51
C ARG A 57 -6.10 -14.15 9.67
N ASP A 58 -6.58 -14.62 10.80
CA ASP A 58 -6.41 -13.93 12.07
C ASP A 58 -5.04 -14.31 12.63
N ASN A 59 -4.04 -13.46 12.37
CA ASN A 59 -2.69 -13.60 12.91
C ASN A 59 -2.32 -12.35 13.72
N ASP A 60 -1.27 -12.45 14.53
CA ASP A 60 -0.83 -11.37 15.43
C ASP A 60 -0.60 -10.05 14.67
N TYR A 61 0.04 -10.14 13.50
CA TYR A 61 0.26 -8.99 12.63
C TYR A 61 -1.05 -8.33 12.18
N CYS A 62 -2.03 -9.10 11.70
CA CYS A 62 -3.34 -8.57 11.29
C CYS A 62 -4.11 -7.95 12.46
N SER A 63 -3.94 -8.47 13.68
CA SER A 63 -4.48 -7.85 14.90
C SER A 63 -3.84 -6.48 15.17
N LYS A 64 -2.52 -6.36 14.99
CA LYS A 64 -1.80 -5.08 15.10
C LYS A 64 -2.22 -4.09 14.03
N VAL A 65 -2.36 -4.51 12.76
CA VAL A 65 -2.84 -3.62 11.68
C VAL A 65 -4.24 -3.10 11.97
N LYS A 66 -5.13 -3.96 12.50
CA LYS A 66 -6.47 -3.53 12.91
C LYS A 66 -6.43 -2.51 14.05
N GLU A 67 -5.57 -2.72 15.06
CA GLU A 67 -5.37 -1.75 16.13
C GLU A 67 -4.82 -0.42 15.61
N TYR A 68 -3.84 -0.50 14.69
CA TYR A 68 -3.28 0.66 14.02
C TYR A 68 -4.37 1.47 13.31
N ASN A 69 -5.20 0.85 12.47
CA ASN A 69 -6.27 1.56 11.74
C ASN A 69 -7.27 2.23 12.70
N LEU A 70 -7.70 1.53 13.76
CA LEU A 70 -8.60 2.09 14.76
C LEU A 70 -8.00 3.30 15.49
N LYS A 71 -6.70 3.26 15.77
CA LYS A 71 -6.00 4.37 16.43
C LYS A 71 -5.68 5.50 15.46
N ALA A 72 -5.28 5.22 14.23
CA ALA A 72 -5.03 6.22 13.19
C ALA A 72 -6.30 7.07 12.95
N ASP A 73 -7.46 6.42 12.84
CA ASP A 73 -8.76 7.10 12.75
C ASP A 73 -9.01 8.01 13.96
N ALA A 74 -8.76 7.52 15.18
CA ALA A 74 -8.92 8.30 16.40
C ALA A 74 -7.91 9.48 16.50
N LEU A 75 -6.72 9.33 15.93
CA LEU A 75 -5.65 10.33 15.95
C LEU A 75 -5.79 11.40 14.86
N THR A 76 -6.62 11.18 13.85
CA THR A 76 -6.83 12.15 12.75
C THR A 76 -7.20 13.55 13.26
N GLY A 77 -8.04 13.62 14.29
CA GLY A 77 -8.40 14.90 14.94
C GLY A 77 -7.23 15.57 15.65
N ALA A 78 -6.34 14.79 16.27
CA ALA A 78 -5.16 15.29 16.97
C ALA A 78 -4.10 15.82 16.00
N MET A 79 -3.93 15.19 14.83
CA MET A 79 -2.99 15.67 13.81
C MET A 79 -3.44 16.97 13.14
N SER A 80 -4.75 17.25 13.13
CA SER A 80 -5.32 18.50 12.64
C SER A 80 -5.43 19.58 13.73
N SER A 81 -4.97 19.30 14.95
CA SER A 81 -5.05 20.22 16.09
C SER A 81 -4.05 21.37 15.93
N THR A 82 -4.39 22.54 16.46
CA THR A 82 -3.44 23.66 16.61
C THR A 82 -2.60 23.53 17.89
N ASN A 83 -2.90 22.52 18.73
CA ASN A 83 -2.14 22.22 19.93
C ASN A 83 -0.93 21.34 19.59
N VAL A 84 0.26 21.93 19.63
CA VAL A 84 1.55 21.27 19.35
C VAL A 84 1.76 20.01 20.19
N ALA A 85 1.30 20.00 21.45
CA ALA A 85 1.46 18.83 22.32
C ALA A 85 0.58 17.64 21.87
N GLU A 86 -0.64 17.91 21.39
CA GLU A 86 -1.55 16.88 20.86
C GLU A 86 -1.02 16.30 19.55
N VAL A 87 -0.54 17.17 18.65
CA VAL A 87 0.07 16.78 17.38
C VAL A 87 1.29 15.90 17.64
N LYS A 88 2.20 16.34 18.52
CA LYS A 88 3.38 15.58 18.91
C LYS A 88 3.01 14.18 19.42
N ALA A 89 2.07 14.11 20.38
CA ALA A 89 1.64 12.84 20.95
C ALA A 89 1.02 11.91 19.88
N ALA A 90 0.30 12.46 18.90
CA ALA A 90 -0.26 11.68 17.81
C ALA A 90 0.82 11.07 16.92
N PHE A 91 1.83 11.86 16.51
CA PHE A 91 2.96 11.37 15.73
C PHE A 91 3.79 10.33 16.48
N GLU A 92 4.11 10.57 17.75
CA GLU A 92 4.86 9.59 18.57
C GLU A 92 4.06 8.29 18.78
N THR A 93 2.74 8.39 18.93
CA THR A 93 1.87 7.20 19.04
C THR A 93 1.89 6.40 17.74
N MET A 94 1.78 7.05 16.57
CA MET A 94 1.88 6.37 15.28
C MET A 94 3.23 5.71 15.09
N GLN A 95 4.32 6.38 15.46
CA GLN A 95 5.67 5.82 15.38
C GLN A 95 5.77 4.50 16.12
N VAL A 96 5.31 4.49 17.38
CA VAL A 96 5.34 3.28 18.22
C VAL A 96 4.57 2.14 17.57
N MET A 97 3.40 2.42 16.99
CA MET A 97 2.60 1.40 16.32
C MET A 97 3.27 0.88 15.04
N ILE A 98 3.87 1.76 14.23
CA ILE A 98 4.58 1.36 13.01
C ILE A 98 5.83 0.54 13.35
N HIS A 99 6.56 0.92 14.41
CA HIS A 99 7.68 0.11 14.92
C HIS A 99 7.23 -1.25 15.45
N ASP A 100 6.05 -1.34 16.07
CA ASP A 100 5.49 -2.62 16.52
C ASP A 100 5.07 -3.53 15.35
N LEU A 101 4.57 -2.95 14.25
CA LEU A 101 4.31 -3.66 13.00
C LEU A 101 5.60 -4.18 12.36
N ASP A 102 6.68 -3.40 12.42
CA ASP A 102 7.99 -3.75 11.88
C ASP A 102 8.78 -4.75 12.73
N ASN A 103 8.38 -5.01 13.98
CA ASN A 103 9.12 -5.91 14.88
C ASN A 103 9.15 -7.37 14.38
N ASP A 104 8.04 -7.85 13.80
CA ASP A 104 7.90 -9.21 13.26
C ASP A 104 6.88 -9.24 12.10
N PRO A 105 7.20 -8.58 10.96
CA PRO A 105 6.29 -8.53 9.83
C PRO A 105 6.30 -9.87 9.07
N PRO A 106 5.17 -10.25 8.46
CA PRO A 106 5.12 -11.36 7.51
C PRO A 106 6.16 -11.16 6.41
N SER A 107 6.93 -12.21 6.09
CA SER A 107 8.07 -12.12 5.16
C SER A 107 7.70 -11.58 3.78
N GLU A 108 6.46 -11.75 3.34
CA GLU A 108 5.96 -11.26 2.05
C GLU A 108 5.75 -9.73 1.99
N ILE A 109 5.65 -9.06 3.14
CA ILE A 109 5.51 -7.60 3.25
C ILE A 109 6.59 -6.94 4.11
N ALA A 110 7.55 -7.69 4.64
CA ALA A 110 8.59 -7.17 5.55
C ALA A 110 9.30 -5.93 4.99
N ASP A 111 9.72 -5.95 3.72
CA ASP A 111 10.36 -4.80 3.09
C ASP A 111 9.43 -3.57 3.00
N ALA A 112 8.14 -3.78 2.75
CA ALA A 112 7.16 -2.71 2.68
C ALA A 112 6.89 -2.09 4.06
N VAL A 113 6.76 -2.93 5.10
CA VAL A 113 6.63 -2.46 6.48
C VAL A 113 7.87 -1.68 6.91
N HIS A 114 9.06 -2.20 6.59
CA HIS A 114 10.33 -1.53 6.87
C HIS A 114 10.41 -0.14 6.22
N THR A 115 10.06 -0.07 4.93
CA THR A 115 10.03 1.19 4.16
C THR A 115 9.12 2.22 4.83
N MET A 116 7.93 1.81 5.27
CA MET A 116 6.99 2.71 5.97
C MET A 116 7.50 3.14 7.34
N ARG A 117 8.21 2.27 8.06
CA ARG A 117 8.86 2.61 9.34
C ARG A 117 9.96 3.65 9.14
N GLU A 118 10.84 3.48 8.17
CA GLU A 118 11.91 4.44 7.88
C GLU A 118 11.32 5.80 7.48
N ALA A 119 10.30 5.82 6.63
CA ALA A 119 9.60 7.05 6.27
C ALA A 119 8.97 7.73 7.49
N SER A 120 8.32 6.97 8.38
CA SER A 120 7.76 7.50 9.63
C SER A 120 8.83 8.13 10.54
N ASP A 121 9.99 7.49 10.66
CA ASP A 121 11.11 8.00 11.43
C ASP A 121 11.69 9.30 10.83
N GLU A 122 11.76 9.40 9.51
CA GLU A 122 12.20 10.62 8.82
C GLU A 122 11.22 11.78 9.05
N ILE A 123 9.91 11.52 8.90
CA ILE A 123 8.85 12.50 9.18
C ILE A 123 9.02 13.03 10.61
N ILE A 124 9.13 12.14 11.60
CA ILE A 124 9.19 12.54 13.01
C ILE A 124 10.48 13.27 13.32
N THR A 125 11.61 12.85 12.74
CA THR A 125 12.88 13.55 12.90
C THR A 125 12.79 14.99 12.40
N ILE A 126 12.17 15.21 11.24
CA ILE A 126 11.95 16.55 10.68
C ILE A 126 11.00 17.35 11.58
N PHE A 127 9.88 16.76 12.00
CA PHE A 127 8.93 17.46 12.86
C PHE A 127 9.54 17.83 14.22
N GLN A 128 10.30 16.94 14.84
CA GLN A 128 11.03 17.21 16.09
C GLN A 128 12.05 18.33 15.92
N LYS A 129 12.78 18.37 14.81
CA LYS A 129 13.75 19.45 14.51
C LYS A 129 13.12 20.84 14.52
N TYR A 130 11.84 20.94 14.18
CA TYR A 130 11.09 22.19 14.16
C TYR A 130 10.09 22.31 15.32
N ASP A 131 10.25 21.52 16.39
CA ASP A 131 9.38 21.49 17.57
C ASP A 131 7.89 21.27 17.23
N TYR A 132 7.59 20.53 16.16
CA TYR A 132 6.25 20.32 15.61
C TYR A 132 5.53 21.63 15.25
N ASP A 133 6.27 22.71 14.98
CA ASP A 133 5.73 23.99 14.53
C ASP A 133 5.56 23.98 13.00
N PHE A 134 4.31 23.79 12.55
CA PHE A 134 3.96 23.79 11.14
C PHE A 134 4.31 25.09 10.41
N THR A 135 4.37 26.22 11.11
CA THR A 135 4.75 27.50 10.50
C THR A 135 6.23 27.52 10.16
N LYS A 136 7.07 26.89 10.98
CA LYS A 136 8.51 26.72 10.70
C LYS A 136 8.75 25.65 9.63
N LEU A 137 8.00 24.55 9.68
CA LEU A 137 8.10 23.45 8.71
C LEU A 137 7.78 23.90 7.27
N ALA A 138 6.76 24.75 7.10
CA ALA A 138 6.33 25.21 5.76
C ALA A 138 7.43 25.92 4.95
N GLY A 139 8.46 26.47 5.61
CA GLY A 139 9.62 27.09 4.97
C GLY A 139 10.89 26.22 4.94
N ALA A 140 10.83 24.99 5.48
CA ALA A 140 11.99 24.12 5.63
C ALA A 140 12.27 23.34 4.34
N PRO A 141 13.50 23.38 3.79
CA PRO A 141 13.85 22.61 2.60
C PRO A 141 13.77 21.09 2.84
N GLU A 142 13.96 20.63 4.07
CA GLU A 142 13.81 19.23 4.46
C GLU A 142 12.36 18.77 4.38
N TYR A 143 11.39 19.64 4.70
CA TYR A 143 9.97 19.32 4.58
C TYR A 143 9.53 19.19 3.11
N VAL A 144 10.11 20.01 2.21
CA VAL A 144 9.88 19.88 0.76
C VAL A 144 10.42 18.55 0.25
N LYS A 145 11.65 18.18 0.63
CA LYS A 145 12.23 16.88 0.25
C LYS A 145 11.45 15.71 0.81
N LEU A 146 10.98 15.82 2.05
CA LEU A 146 10.13 14.81 2.67
C LEU A 146 8.85 14.60 1.86
N ALA A 147 8.18 15.67 1.42
CA ALA A 147 7.01 15.57 0.56
C ALA A 147 7.33 14.85 -0.76
N GLU A 148 8.46 15.17 -1.40
CA GLU A 148 8.92 14.47 -2.61
C GLU A 148 9.19 12.98 -2.36
N THR A 149 9.77 12.63 -1.20
CA THR A 149 9.99 11.23 -0.79
C THR A 149 8.66 10.49 -0.59
N MET A 150 7.70 11.12 0.07
CA MET A 150 6.37 10.55 0.34
C MET A 150 5.55 10.34 -0.94
N ASP A 151 5.77 11.17 -1.96
CA ASP A 151 5.19 11.01 -3.30
C ASP A 151 5.99 10.03 -4.20
N GLY A 152 7.09 9.47 -3.67
CA GLY A 152 7.98 8.59 -4.41
C GLY A 152 7.40 7.20 -4.67
N SER A 153 7.87 6.55 -5.74
CA SER A 153 7.38 5.22 -6.13
C SER A 153 7.60 4.14 -5.07
N ALA A 154 8.67 4.24 -4.27
CA ALA A 154 8.94 3.29 -3.19
C ALA A 154 7.85 3.31 -2.10
N ILE A 155 7.37 4.50 -1.70
CA ILE A 155 6.28 4.64 -0.73
C ILE A 155 4.96 4.16 -1.34
N SER A 156 4.69 4.51 -2.60
CA SER A 156 3.51 4.03 -3.31
C SER A 156 3.46 2.50 -3.41
N GLU A 157 4.55 1.87 -3.84
CA GLU A 157 4.65 0.41 -3.95
C GLU A 157 4.56 -0.30 -2.59
N ALA A 158 5.14 0.29 -1.53
CA ALA A 158 5.01 -0.22 -0.18
C ALA A 158 3.54 -0.16 0.28
N ASN A 159 2.87 0.97 0.09
CA ASN A 159 1.44 1.13 0.42
C ASN A 159 0.57 0.13 -0.35
N GLU A 160 0.78 -0.06 -1.66
CA GLU A 160 0.04 -1.03 -2.47
C GLU A 160 0.19 -2.46 -1.94
N LYS A 161 1.42 -2.86 -1.55
CA LYS A 161 1.67 -4.18 -0.96
C LYS A 161 0.97 -4.35 0.40
N LEU A 162 1.04 -3.32 1.24
CA LEU A 162 0.41 -3.34 2.57
C LEU A 162 -1.12 -3.35 2.49
N ASP A 163 -1.72 -2.60 1.56
CA ASP A 163 -3.16 -2.60 1.32
C ASP A 163 -3.63 -3.96 0.74
N ALA A 164 -2.90 -4.50 -0.24
CA ALA A 164 -3.21 -5.82 -0.79
C ALA A 164 -3.15 -6.92 0.29
N TYR A 165 -2.15 -6.86 1.19
CA TYR A 165 -2.05 -7.77 2.33
C TYR A 165 -3.19 -7.56 3.33
N SER A 166 -3.48 -6.31 3.69
CA SER A 166 -4.52 -5.98 4.67
C SER A 166 -5.90 -6.42 4.18
N THR A 167 -6.20 -6.22 2.89
CA THR A 167 -7.46 -6.64 2.29
C THR A 167 -7.52 -8.14 2.03
N GLY A 168 -6.49 -8.71 1.41
CA GLY A 168 -6.46 -10.11 0.99
C GLY A 168 -6.21 -11.09 2.14
N VAL A 169 -5.23 -10.80 3.00
CA VAL A 169 -4.80 -11.67 4.10
C VAL A 169 -5.50 -11.32 5.40
N CYS A 170 -5.58 -10.04 5.77
CA CYS A 170 -6.22 -9.67 7.05
C CYS A 170 -7.73 -9.51 6.95
N GLY A 171 -8.31 -9.46 5.74
CA GLY A 171 -9.74 -9.25 5.53
C GLY A 171 -10.24 -7.89 6.02
N LEU A 172 -9.35 -6.90 6.10
CA LEU A 172 -9.70 -5.53 6.44
C LEU A 172 -10.29 -4.82 5.20
N PRO A 173 -11.21 -3.86 5.38
CA PRO A 173 -11.67 -3.06 4.26
C PRO A 173 -10.49 -2.26 3.68
N PRO A 174 -10.48 -2.00 2.36
CA PRO A 174 -9.45 -1.18 1.75
C PRO A 174 -9.48 0.21 2.37
N ASP A 175 -8.31 0.78 2.62
CA ASP A 175 -8.22 2.08 3.25
C ASP A 175 -8.62 3.18 2.26
N THR A 176 -9.83 3.72 2.43
CA THR A 176 -10.37 4.74 1.52
C THR A 176 -9.73 6.12 1.68
N THR A 177 -8.83 6.29 2.65
CA THR A 177 -8.23 7.59 3.01
C THR A 177 -7.12 8.05 2.06
N LEU A 178 -6.50 7.15 1.29
CA LEU A 178 -5.44 7.48 0.31
C LEU A 178 -5.97 7.69 -1.14
N ALA A 179 -7.26 7.48 -1.38
CA ALA A 179 -7.85 7.50 -2.73
C ALA A 179 -8.43 8.88 -3.12
N SER A 180 -7.99 9.99 -2.53
CA SER A 180 -8.53 11.33 -2.80
C SER A 180 -7.47 12.41 -2.90
#